data_AF-A0A7H4PJX1-F1
#
_entry.id   AF-A0A7H4PJX1-F1
#
_cell.length_a   1.000
_cell.length_b   1.000
_cell.length_c   1.000
_cell.angle_alpha   90.00
_cell.angle_beta   90.00
_cell.angle_gamma   90.00
#
_symmetry.space_group_name_H-M   'P 1'
#
loop_
_entity.id
_entity.type
_entity.pdbx_description
1 polymer ?
#
loop_
_entity_poly.entity_id
_entity_poly.type
_entity_poly.pdbx_seq_one_letter_code
_entity_poly.pdbx_strand_id
1 'polypeptide(L)'
;MAVEIKDVEQVAQDLQQKFDDFKAKNDKRIDAIESEKGKLAGEVETLNGKLTELDQLKSALEDEIKQLKRPAGGTQSKAATEHKTAFIDFMRKGKDDGLRDLERKALQVGVDEDGGYAVPEELDRTILNLLKDEVVMRQEATTITVGGANYKKLVNLGGTASGWVGETDARPETAASKTRSD
;
A
#
# COMPACT_ATOMS: atom_id res chain seq x y z
N MET A 1 37.65 74.04 -52.24
CA MET A 1 36.75 73.03 -51.67
C MET A 1 35.88 73.73 -50.64
N ALA A 2 34.73 74.25 -51.06
CA ALA A 2 33.75 74.84 -50.17
C ALA A 2 32.63 73.80 -50.03
N VAL A 3 32.49 73.21 -48.84
CA VAL A 3 31.28 72.50 -48.48
C VAL A 3 30.26 73.60 -48.17
N GLU A 4 29.28 73.76 -49.05
CA GLU A 4 28.22 74.75 -48.91
C GLU A 4 27.37 74.40 -47.67
N ILE A 5 26.93 75.40 -46.91
CA ILE A 5 26.18 75.24 -45.64
C ILE A 5 24.95 74.33 -45.81
N LYS A 6 24.38 74.29 -47.01
CA LYS A 6 23.26 73.41 -47.40
C LYS A 6 23.58 71.91 -47.32
N ASP A 7 24.81 71.50 -47.65
CA ASP A 7 25.22 70.09 -47.59
C ASP A 7 25.32 69.61 -46.14
N VAL A 8 25.71 70.49 -45.22
CA VAL A 8 25.82 70.18 -43.79
C VAL A 8 24.43 70.06 -43.16
N GLU A 9 23.48 70.93 -43.55
CA GLU A 9 22.07 70.82 -43.12
C GLU A 9 21.39 69.56 -43.64
N GLN A 10 21.65 69.17 -44.90
CA GLN A 10 21.14 67.92 -45.47
C GLN A 10 21.70 66.69 -44.75
N VAL A 11 23.01 66.67 -44.50
CA VAL A 11 23.64 65.59 -43.73
C VAL A 11 23.09 65.53 -42.31
N ALA A 12 22.82 66.66 -41.67
CA ALA A 12 22.23 66.70 -40.33
C ALA A 12 20.77 66.18 -40.34
N GLN A 13 19.96 66.52 -41.34
CA GLN A 13 18.60 65.98 -41.49
C GLN A 13 18.61 64.47 -41.77
N ASP A 14 19.50 63.99 -42.63
CA ASP A 14 19.66 62.55 -42.90
C ASP A 14 20.13 61.78 -41.65
N LEU A 15 21.01 62.38 -40.84
CA LEU A 15 21.44 61.79 -39.58
C LEU A 15 20.31 61.73 -38.56
N GLN A 16 19.49 62.79 -38.49
CA GLN A 16 18.32 62.85 -37.63
C GLN A 16 17.29 61.78 -38.01
N GLN A 17 16.96 61.66 -39.31
CA GLN A 17 16.06 60.61 -39.79
C GLN A 17 16.60 59.20 -39.50
N LYS A 18 17.89 58.94 -39.76
CA LYS A 18 18.51 57.65 -39.43
C LYS A 18 18.53 57.35 -37.93
N PHE A 19 18.67 58.38 -37.10
CA PHE A 19 18.64 58.23 -35.66
C PHE A 19 17.22 57.94 -35.14
N ASP A 20 16.21 58.59 -35.71
CA ASP A 20 14.81 58.33 -35.38
C ASP A 20 14.38 56.92 -35.85
N ASP A 21 14.81 56.50 -37.05
CA ASP A 21 14.66 55.12 -37.53
C ASP A 21 15.38 54.11 -36.64
N PHE A 22 16.58 54.45 -36.15
CA PHE A 22 17.33 53.61 -35.23
C PHE A 22 16.61 53.46 -33.89
N LYS A 23 16.10 54.56 -33.30
CA LYS A 23 15.28 54.48 -32.09
C LYS A 23 14.04 53.63 -32.30
N ALA A 24 13.29 53.87 -33.38
CA ALA A 24 12.08 53.10 -33.67
C ALA A 24 12.35 51.60 -33.84
N LYS A 25 13.48 51.21 -34.44
CA LYS A 25 13.90 49.80 -34.54
C LYS A 25 14.40 49.24 -33.21
N ASN A 26 15.08 50.05 -32.41
CA ASN A 26 15.62 49.63 -31.12
C ASN A 26 14.51 49.45 -30.08
N ASP A 27 13.55 50.37 -30.01
CA ASP A 27 12.37 50.27 -29.14
C ASP A 27 11.58 48.98 -29.46
N LYS A 28 11.32 48.71 -30.75
CA LYS A 28 10.70 47.43 -31.18
C LYS A 28 11.50 46.19 -30.76
N ARG A 29 12.83 46.26 -30.80
CA ARG A 29 13.71 45.16 -30.38
C ARG A 29 13.65 44.98 -28.86
N ILE A 30 13.62 46.07 -28.09
CA ILE A 30 13.51 46.04 -26.63
C ILE A 30 12.16 45.45 -26.23
N ASP A 31 11.06 45.92 -26.82
CA ASP A 31 9.71 45.39 -26.55
C ASP A 31 9.61 43.88 -26.85
N ALA A 32 10.21 43.43 -27.95
CA ALA A 32 10.24 42.00 -28.30
C ALA A 32 11.05 41.18 -27.27
N ILE A 33 12.20 41.68 -26.83
CA ILE A 33 13.05 41.02 -25.83
C ILE A 33 12.34 40.96 -24.47
N GLU A 34 11.69 42.04 -24.04
CA GLU A 34 10.95 42.08 -22.78
C GLU A 34 9.77 41.09 -22.79
N SER A 35 9.04 41.01 -23.91
CA SER A 35 7.96 40.04 -24.10
C SER A 35 8.44 38.59 -24.05
N GLU A 36 9.55 38.26 -24.73
CA GLU A 36 10.12 36.91 -24.69
C GLU A 36 10.69 36.56 -23.31
N LYS A 37 11.38 37.50 -22.64
CA LYS A 37 11.89 37.29 -21.28
C LYS A 37 10.76 37.01 -20.29
N GLY A 38 9.64 37.74 -20.38
CA GLY A 38 8.47 37.51 -19.52
C GLY A 38 7.89 36.11 -19.70
N LYS A 39 7.79 35.63 -20.96
CA LYS A 39 7.32 34.27 -21.26
C LYS A 39 8.27 33.19 -20.73
N LEU A 40 9.57 33.35 -21.00
CA LEU A 40 10.60 32.41 -20.54
C LEU A 40 10.69 32.36 -19.01
N ALA A 41 10.56 33.50 -18.31
CA ALA A 41 10.54 33.53 -16.86
C ALA A 41 9.34 32.74 -16.29
N GLY A 42 8.14 32.91 -16.86
CA GLY A 42 6.97 32.13 -16.47
C GLY A 42 7.12 30.63 -16.74
N GLU A 43 7.66 30.25 -17.89
CA GLU A 43 7.93 28.83 -18.19
C GLU A 43 8.94 28.21 -17.22
N VAL A 44 10.02 28.93 -16.88
CA VAL A 44 11.03 28.46 -15.91
C VAL A 44 10.42 28.30 -14.51
N GLU A 45 9.56 29.22 -14.07
CA GLU A 45 8.86 29.07 -12.79
C GLU A 45 7.95 27.84 -12.78
N THR A 46 7.18 27.60 -13.85
CA THR A 46 6.33 26.41 -13.94
C THR A 46 7.12 25.11 -14.00
N LEU A 47 8.26 25.09 -14.69
CA LEU A 47 9.16 23.94 -14.77
C LEU A 47 9.81 23.65 -13.41
N ASN A 48 10.24 24.67 -12.68
CA ASN A 48 10.77 24.51 -11.33
C ASN A 48 9.71 23.96 -10.37
N GLY A 49 8.45 24.42 -10.47
CA GLY A 49 7.34 23.86 -9.70
C GLY A 49 7.08 22.37 -10.02
N LYS A 50 7.11 21.99 -11.30
CA LYS A 50 6.97 20.57 -11.69
C LYS A 50 8.15 19.71 -11.25
N LEU A 51 9.37 20.26 -11.25
CA LEU A 51 10.55 19.55 -10.77
C LEU A 51 10.46 19.27 -9.26
N THR A 52 10.01 20.23 -8.46
CA THR A 52 9.83 20.02 -7.02
C THR A 52 8.72 19.02 -6.72
N GLU A 53 7.62 19.03 -7.47
CA GLU A 53 6.57 18.00 -7.39
C GLU A 53 7.09 16.61 -7.75
N LEU A 54 7.89 16.50 -8.81
CA LEU A 54 8.52 15.23 -9.21
C LEU A 54 9.50 14.71 -8.16
N ASP A 55 10.29 15.58 -7.55
CA ASP A 55 11.20 15.19 -6.47
C ASP A 55 10.43 14.68 -5.23
N GLN A 56 9.32 15.32 -4.87
CA GLN A 56 8.43 14.87 -3.80
C GLN A 56 7.81 13.51 -4.10
N LEU A 57 7.29 13.33 -5.33
CA LEU A 57 6.72 12.05 -5.77
C LEU A 57 7.76 10.94 -5.77
N LYS A 58 8.99 11.24 -6.23
CA LYS A 58 10.10 10.28 -6.22
C LYS A 58 10.45 9.86 -4.79
N SER A 59 10.58 10.82 -3.88
CA SER A 59 10.86 10.51 -2.46
C SER A 59 9.77 9.64 -1.83
N ALA A 60 8.50 9.96 -2.07
CA ALA A 60 7.37 9.17 -1.55
C ALA A 60 7.37 7.73 -2.12
N LEU A 61 7.66 7.59 -3.41
CA LEU A 61 7.71 6.30 -4.08
C LEU A 61 8.92 5.47 -3.64
N GLU A 62 10.07 6.09 -3.38
CA GLU A 62 11.23 5.43 -2.78
C GLU A 62 10.94 4.92 -1.36
N ASP A 63 10.23 5.70 -0.55
CA ASP A 63 9.79 5.28 0.79
C ASP A 63 8.80 4.12 0.74
N GLU A 64 7.86 4.15 -0.20
CA GLU A 64 6.88 3.06 -0.41
C GLU A 64 7.58 1.77 -0.88
N ILE A 65 8.50 1.88 -1.85
CA ILE A 65 9.30 0.74 -2.32
C ILE A 65 10.15 0.18 -1.16
N LYS A 66 10.72 1.03 -0.31
CA LYS A 66 11.51 0.60 0.84
C LYS A 66 10.66 -0.13 1.88
N GLN A 67 9.42 0.30 2.08
CA GLN A 67 8.45 -0.40 2.94
C GLN A 67 8.04 -1.76 2.34
N LEU A 68 7.80 -1.82 1.03
CA LEU A 68 7.41 -3.05 0.31
C LEU A 68 8.54 -4.07 0.23
N LYS A 69 9.79 -3.65 0.01
CA LYS A 69 10.96 -4.53 -0.14
C LYS A 69 11.58 -4.99 1.17
N ARG A 70 11.02 -4.60 2.33
CA ARG A 70 11.51 -5.09 3.62
C ARG A 70 11.21 -6.59 3.74
N PRO A 71 12.21 -7.47 3.95
CA PRO A 71 12.06 -8.92 3.89
C PRO A 71 11.24 -9.55 5.05
N ALA A 72 10.35 -8.81 5.71
CA ALA A 72 9.53 -9.28 6.82
C ALA A 72 8.22 -8.48 6.98
N GLY A 73 7.35 -8.52 5.97
CA GLY A 73 5.93 -8.19 6.11
C GLY A 73 5.56 -6.76 5.73
N GLY A 74 4.74 -6.66 4.68
CA GLY A 74 4.08 -5.42 4.24
C GLY A 74 3.20 -4.82 5.34
N THR A 75 2.92 -3.51 5.21
CA THR A 75 2.07 -2.65 6.05
C THR A 75 1.79 -3.18 7.46
N GLN A 76 2.84 -3.51 8.22
CA GLN A 76 2.71 -3.74 9.65
C GLN A 76 2.53 -2.37 10.28
N SER A 77 1.39 -2.14 10.94
CA SER A 77 1.13 -0.92 11.71
C SER A 77 2.32 -0.64 12.64
N LYS A 78 2.68 0.63 12.84
CA LYS A 78 3.77 1.04 13.77
C LYS A 78 3.58 0.37 15.13
N ALA A 79 2.33 0.28 15.58
CA ALA A 79 1.93 -0.42 16.81
C ALA A 79 2.33 -1.90 16.83
N ALA A 80 2.16 -2.64 15.73
CA ALA A 80 2.53 -4.06 15.65
C ALA A 80 4.06 -4.26 15.71
N THR A 81 4.83 -3.31 15.17
CA THR A 81 6.30 -3.34 15.23
C THR A 81 6.80 -3.04 16.64
N GLU A 82 6.22 -2.02 17.30
CA GLU A 82 6.53 -1.66 18.68
C GLU A 82 6.19 -2.81 19.65
N HIS A 83 5.04 -3.45 19.47
CA HIS A 83 4.63 -4.62 20.25
C HIS A 83 5.60 -5.79 20.08
N LYS A 84 6.05 -6.07 18.85
CA LYS A 84 7.05 -7.10 18.58
C LYS A 84 8.38 -6.83 19.30
N THR A 85 8.85 -5.59 19.27
CA THR A 85 10.11 -5.23 19.94
C THR A 85 10.00 -5.33 21.46
N ALA A 86 8.93 -4.80 22.04
CA ALA A 86 8.69 -4.86 23.48
C ALA A 86 8.53 -6.31 23.97
N PHE A 87 7.82 -7.15 23.21
CA PHE A 87 7.67 -8.58 23.51
C PHE A 87 9.01 -9.34 23.47
N ILE A 88 9.87 -9.08 22.49
CA ILE A 88 11.20 -9.71 22.41
C ILE A 88 12.10 -9.29 23.58
N ASP A 89 12.06 -8.03 23.98
CA ASP A 89 12.83 -7.52 25.13
C ASP A 89 12.30 -8.08 26.46
N PHE A 90 10.98 -8.24 26.60
CA PHE A 90 10.37 -8.96 27.72
C PHE A 90 10.87 -10.40 27.78
N MET A 91 10.81 -11.15 26.67
CA MET A 91 11.30 -12.54 26.63
C MET A 91 12.79 -12.67 26.99
N ARG A 92 13.62 -11.71 26.56
CA ARG A 92 15.08 -11.79 26.76
C ARG A 92 15.55 -11.27 28.11
N LYS A 93 14.90 -10.24 28.65
CA LYS A 93 15.39 -9.47 29.81
C LYS A 93 14.40 -9.37 30.97
N GLY A 94 13.17 -9.89 30.81
CA GLY A 94 12.10 -9.79 31.81
C GLY A 94 11.62 -8.37 32.09
N LYS A 95 11.85 -7.44 31.16
CA LYS A 95 11.41 -6.03 31.29
C LYS A 95 9.99 -5.89 30.77
N ASP A 96 9.08 -5.49 31.64
CA ASP A 96 7.64 -5.30 31.37
C ASP A 96 7.27 -3.82 31.04
N ASP A 97 8.26 -2.94 31.04
CA ASP A 97 8.02 -1.50 30.95
C ASP A 97 7.43 -1.13 29.57
N GLY A 98 6.13 -0.80 29.55
CA GLY A 98 5.38 -0.39 28.35
C GLY A 98 4.66 -1.49 27.57
N LEU A 99 4.81 -2.78 27.93
CA LEU A 99 4.15 -3.87 27.21
C LEU A 99 2.63 -3.88 27.45
N ARG A 100 2.22 -3.66 28.70
CA ARG A 100 0.80 -3.55 29.10
C ARG A 100 0.06 -2.38 28.44
N ASP A 101 0.74 -1.25 28.23
CA ASP A 101 0.15 -0.07 27.59
C ASP A 101 -0.01 -0.25 26.07
N LEU A 102 0.90 -0.99 25.45
CA LEU A 102 0.81 -1.37 24.03
C LEU A 102 -0.26 -2.44 23.81
N GLU A 103 -0.40 -3.40 24.72
CA GLU A 103 -1.46 -4.42 24.71
C GLU A 103 -2.85 -3.80 24.86
N ARG A 104 -3.01 -2.87 25.81
CA ARG A 104 -4.27 -2.16 26.04
C ARG A 104 -4.74 -1.34 24.82
N LYS A 105 -3.80 -0.83 24.01
CA LYS A 105 -4.12 -0.09 22.78
C LYS A 105 -4.43 -1.01 21.60
N ALA A 106 -3.91 -2.23 21.60
CA ALA A 106 -4.12 -3.21 20.54
C ALA A 106 -5.40 -4.04 20.74
N LEU A 107 -5.85 -4.25 21.97
CA LEU A 107 -7.02 -5.07 22.26
C LEU A 107 -8.34 -4.27 22.26
N GLN A 108 -9.31 -4.77 21.50
CA GLN A 108 -10.71 -4.40 21.62
C GLN A 108 -11.27 -4.95 22.95
N VAL A 109 -11.87 -4.05 23.75
CA VAL A 109 -12.40 -4.28 25.11
C VAL A 109 -13.26 -5.56 25.17
N GLY A 110 -12.82 -6.59 25.91
CA GLY A 110 -13.68 -7.74 26.18
C GLY A 110 -13.08 -9.03 26.74
N VAL A 111 -11.75 -9.16 26.89
CA VAL A 111 -11.14 -10.38 27.48
C VAL A 111 -10.20 -9.98 28.61
N ASP A 112 -10.33 -10.66 29.75
CA ASP A 112 -9.79 -10.30 31.07
C ASP A 112 -8.29 -9.93 31.10
N GLU A 113 -7.97 -8.96 31.97
CA GLU A 113 -6.62 -8.44 32.27
C GLU A 113 -5.64 -9.46 32.88
N ASP A 114 -6.06 -10.72 33.07
CA ASP A 114 -5.29 -11.81 33.69
C ASP A 114 -4.66 -12.80 32.70
N GLY A 115 -4.93 -12.66 31.39
CA GLY A 115 -4.24 -13.40 30.34
C GLY A 115 -2.89 -12.75 30.05
N GLY A 116 -1.78 -13.38 30.43
CA GLY A 116 -0.42 -12.86 30.24
C GLY A 116 -0.08 -12.41 28.80
N TYR A 117 1.12 -11.84 28.62
CA TYR A 117 1.46 -11.06 27.44
C TYR A 117 1.11 -11.73 26.10
N ALA A 118 0.32 -11.02 25.30
CA ALA A 118 -0.20 -11.54 24.04
C ALA A 118 0.94 -11.67 23.02
N VAL A 119 1.14 -12.90 22.53
CA VAL A 119 2.13 -13.19 21.50
C VAL A 119 1.75 -12.44 20.22
N PRO A 120 2.69 -11.67 19.60
CA PRO A 120 2.44 -11.01 18.33
C PRO A 120 1.92 -11.99 17.27
N GLU A 121 0.94 -11.58 16.46
CA GLU A 121 0.26 -12.46 15.48
C GLU A 121 1.22 -13.20 14.54
N GLU A 122 2.32 -12.55 14.13
CA GLU A 122 3.33 -13.17 13.24
C GLU A 122 4.02 -14.37 13.91
N LEU A 123 4.26 -14.29 15.22
CA LEU A 123 4.85 -15.40 15.99
C LEU A 123 3.84 -16.52 16.20
N ASP A 124 2.59 -16.18 16.50
CA ASP A 124 1.50 -17.17 16.61
C ASP A 124 1.32 -17.95 15.29
N ARG A 125 1.26 -17.25 14.15
CA ARG A 125 1.20 -17.90 12.83
C ARG A 125 2.40 -18.80 12.55
N THR A 126 3.61 -18.37 12.95
CA THR A 126 4.82 -19.17 12.78
C THR A 126 4.79 -20.43 13.65
N ILE A 127 4.33 -20.33 14.89
CA ILE A 127 4.16 -21.47 15.80
C ILE A 127 3.11 -22.45 15.24
N LEU A 128 1.97 -21.94 14.77
CA LEU A 128 0.93 -22.77 14.16
C LEU A 128 1.43 -23.49 12.91
N ASN A 129 2.29 -22.86 12.10
CA ASN A 129 2.88 -23.50 10.93
C ASN A 129 3.87 -24.60 11.32
N LEU A 130 4.76 -24.35 12.29
CA LEU A 130 5.69 -25.37 12.78
C LEU A 130 4.96 -26.57 13.40
N LEU A 131 3.89 -26.32 14.14
CA LEU A 131 3.07 -27.37 14.74
C LEU A 131 2.34 -28.23 13.69
N LYS A 132 2.00 -27.67 12.53
CA LYS A 132 1.45 -28.47 11.41
C LYS A 132 2.45 -29.49 10.88
N ASP A 133 3.73 -29.13 10.83
CA ASP A 133 4.78 -30.00 10.29
C ASP A 133 5.19 -31.10 11.28
N GLU A 134 5.12 -30.82 12.58
CA GLU A 134 5.47 -31.78 13.64
C GLU A 134 4.34 -32.80 13.92
N VAL A 135 3.08 -32.39 13.81
CA VAL A 135 1.94 -33.26 14.18
C VAL A 135 1.44 -34.04 12.96
N VAL A 136 1.96 -35.26 12.79
CA VAL A 136 1.58 -36.20 11.72
C VAL A 136 0.07 -36.43 11.62
N MET A 137 -0.64 -36.47 12.76
CA MET A 137 -2.10 -36.65 12.78
C MET A 137 -2.87 -35.52 12.07
N ARG A 138 -2.33 -34.29 11.98
CA ARG A 138 -2.97 -33.20 11.23
C ARG A 138 -2.88 -33.35 9.72
N GLN A 139 -1.94 -34.15 9.23
CA GLN A 139 -1.79 -34.44 7.80
C GLN A 139 -2.79 -35.52 7.35
N GLU A 140 -3.03 -36.51 8.21
CA GLU A 140 -3.92 -37.65 7.91
C GLU A 140 -5.39 -37.40 8.26
N ALA A 141 -5.68 -36.44 9.14
CA ALA A 141 -7.05 -36.12 9.59
C ALA A 141 -7.57 -34.81 9.00
N THR A 142 -8.88 -34.74 8.75
CA THR A 142 -9.55 -33.49 8.35
C THR A 142 -9.59 -32.51 9.52
N THR A 143 -9.02 -31.33 9.36
CA THR A 143 -9.07 -30.26 10.36
C THR A 143 -10.28 -29.36 10.13
N ILE A 144 -11.03 -29.08 11.19
CA ILE A 144 -12.26 -28.26 11.14
C ILE A 144 -12.16 -27.19 12.22
N THR A 145 -12.36 -25.94 11.83
CA THR A 145 -12.39 -24.82 12.77
C THR A 145 -13.79 -24.72 13.37
N VAL A 146 -13.89 -24.84 14.70
CA VAL A 146 -15.17 -24.75 15.43
C VAL A 146 -15.16 -23.52 16.32
N GLY A 147 -16.22 -22.72 16.23
CA GLY A 147 -16.41 -21.51 17.06
C GLY A 147 -17.16 -21.77 18.38
N GLY A 148 -17.43 -23.03 18.73
CA GLY A 148 -18.18 -23.41 19.92
C GLY A 148 -17.69 -24.74 20.51
N ALA A 149 -18.18 -25.09 21.70
CA ALA A 149 -17.66 -26.20 22.51
C ALA A 149 -17.88 -27.61 21.92
N ASN A 150 -18.81 -27.78 20.97
CA ASN A 150 -19.19 -29.09 20.46
C ASN A 150 -19.24 -29.10 18.92
N TYR A 151 -18.62 -30.11 18.30
CA TYR A 151 -18.74 -30.44 16.88
C TYR A 151 -19.46 -31.79 16.76
N LYS A 152 -20.57 -31.84 16.03
CA LYS A 152 -21.28 -33.09 15.71
C LYS A 152 -21.36 -33.28 14.21
N LYS A 153 -21.00 -34.48 13.74
CA LYS A 153 -21.11 -34.85 12.33
C LYS A 153 -22.11 -35.98 12.19
N LEU A 154 -23.09 -35.80 11.30
CA LEU A 154 -23.97 -36.89 10.90
C LEU A 154 -23.21 -37.82 9.97
N VAL A 155 -23.00 -39.06 10.42
CA VAL A 155 -22.37 -40.10 9.60
C VAL A 155 -23.42 -41.13 9.21
N ASN A 156 -23.45 -41.45 7.93
CA ASN A 156 -24.28 -42.52 7.38
C ASN A 156 -23.55 -43.85 7.61
N LEU A 157 -24.14 -44.76 8.39
CA LEU A 157 -23.57 -46.08 8.73
C LEU A 157 -23.81 -47.13 7.63
N GLY A 158 -24.38 -46.74 6.49
CA GLY A 158 -24.81 -47.64 5.43
C GLY A 158 -26.11 -48.38 5.76
N GLY A 159 -26.39 -49.45 5.02
CA GLY A 159 -27.58 -50.29 5.21
C GLY A 159 -28.71 -50.07 4.20
N THR A 160 -28.50 -49.25 3.16
CA THR A 160 -29.42 -49.16 2.03
C THR A 160 -29.35 -50.45 1.23
N ALA A 161 -30.43 -51.25 1.28
CA ALA A 161 -30.55 -52.45 0.46
C ALA A 161 -31.34 -52.11 -0.82
N SER A 162 -30.94 -52.69 -1.95
CA SER A 162 -31.77 -52.71 -3.16
C SER A 162 -31.89 -54.15 -3.63
N GLY A 163 -33.05 -54.49 -4.18
CA GLY A 163 -33.36 -55.82 -4.67
C GLY A 163 -34.19 -55.73 -5.95
N TRP A 164 -33.98 -56.68 -6.85
CA TRP A 164 -34.78 -56.82 -8.06
C TRP A 164 -36.00 -57.69 -7.77
N VAL A 165 -37.19 -57.20 -8.12
CA VAL A 165 -38.46 -57.93 -7.95
C VAL A 165 -39.05 -58.21 -9.32
N GLY A 166 -39.58 -59.42 -9.51
CA GLY A 166 -40.24 -59.86 -10.76
C GLY A 166 -41.50 -59.05 -11.09
N GLU A 167 -41.98 -59.14 -12.33
CA GLU A 167 -43.04 -58.28 -12.87
C GLU A 167 -44.39 -58.43 -12.14
N THR A 168 -44.71 -59.64 -11.66
CA THR A 168 -45.96 -59.96 -10.96
C THR A 168 -45.82 -60.20 -9.46
N ASP A 169 -44.61 -60.08 -8.89
CA ASP A 169 -44.38 -60.36 -7.47
C ASP A 169 -44.59 -59.12 -6.59
N ALA A 170 -45.02 -59.37 -5.35
CA ALA A 170 -45.17 -58.33 -4.34
C ALA A 170 -43.80 -57.68 -4.03
N ARG A 171 -43.76 -56.35 -4.02
CA ARG A 171 -42.55 -55.55 -3.73
C ARG A 171 -42.50 -55.18 -2.24
N PRO A 172 -41.71 -55.88 -1.40
CA PRO A 172 -41.51 -55.48 -0.01
C PRO A 172 -40.64 -54.22 0.09
N GLU A 173 -40.80 -53.48 1.19
CA GLU A 173 -39.99 -52.29 1.47
C GLU A 173 -38.51 -52.63 1.63
N THR A 174 -37.63 -51.80 1.05
CA THR A 174 -36.19 -51.95 1.19
C THR A 174 -35.66 -51.28 2.45
N ALA A 175 -34.59 -51.84 3.01
CA ALA A 175 -33.95 -51.25 4.17
C ALA A 175 -33.35 -49.88 3.83
N ALA A 176 -33.66 -48.88 4.67
CA ALA A 176 -33.10 -47.54 4.58
C ALA A 176 -31.80 -47.42 5.40
N SER A 177 -30.94 -46.48 5.00
CA SER A 177 -29.71 -46.17 5.73
C SER A 177 -30.01 -45.71 7.16
N LYS A 178 -29.17 -46.14 8.11
CA LYS A 178 -29.18 -45.64 9.49
C LYS A 178 -28.12 -44.56 9.63
N THR A 179 -28.48 -43.41 10.18
CA THR A 179 -27.55 -42.33 10.51
C THR A 179 -27.31 -42.29 12.01
N ARG A 180 -26.09 -41.93 12.41
CA ARG A 180 -25.71 -41.70 13.81
C ARG A 180 -25.01 -40.36 13.91
N SER A 181 -25.33 -39.61 14.96
CA SER A 181 -24.56 -38.46 15.38
C SER A 181 -23.48 -38.94 16.35
N ASP A 182 -22.23 -38.68 16.02
CA ASP A 182 -21.14 -38.67 17.01
C ASP A 182 -20.84 -37.21 17.42
#